data_AF-A0A7S1SZ30-F1
#
_entry.id   AF-A0A7S1SZ30-F1
#
_cell.length_a   1.000
_cell.length_b   1.000
_cell.length_c   1.000
_cell.angle_alpha   90.00
_cell.angle_beta   90.00
_cell.angle_gamma   90.00
#
_symmetry.space_group_name_H-M   'P 1'
#
loop_
_entity.id
_entity.type
_entity.pdbx_description
1 polymer ?
#
loop_
_entity_poly.entity_id
_entity_poly.type
_entity_poly.pdbx_seq_one_letter_code
_entity_poly.pdbx_strand_id
1 'polypeptide(L)'
;VVLQLKALGVEDVVGFDFMDRPPTASLLRALELLYALGAVGPDGHLSHPLGAHMARLPVDPMFSKVLLLSGEMGCCEEALGVVSMVSAENVFFTPRGKAEEAAEARKRFACPFGDHTMMLQVFQAWMEVPARERGRWCRDH
;
A
#
# COMPACT_ATOMS: atom_id res chain seq x y z
N VAL A 1 -5.73 12.21 3.98
CA VAL A 1 -6.16 13.50 4.57
C VAL A 1 -7.31 13.35 5.56
N VAL A 2 -8.48 12.84 5.14
CA VAL A 2 -9.66 12.73 6.03
C VAL A 2 -9.38 11.92 7.31
N LEU A 3 -8.66 10.80 7.22
CA LEU A 3 -8.25 10.00 8.38
C LEU A 3 -7.43 10.82 9.40
N GLN A 4 -6.54 11.68 8.91
CA GLN A 4 -5.70 12.52 9.76
C GLN A 4 -6.53 13.64 10.43
N LEU A 5 -7.47 14.26 9.71
CA LEU A 5 -8.40 15.22 10.32
C LEU A 5 -9.24 14.57 11.44
N LYS A 6 -9.74 13.35 11.21
CA LYS A 6 -10.45 12.58 12.24
C LYS A 6 -9.55 12.27 13.44
N ALA A 7 -8.29 11.92 13.21
CA ALA A 7 -7.31 11.69 14.27
C ALA A 7 -6.94 12.95 15.06
N LEU A 8 -7.03 14.13 14.44
CA LEU A 8 -6.87 15.43 15.09
C LEU A 8 -8.12 15.89 15.87
N GLY A 9 -9.20 15.12 15.87
CA GLY A 9 -10.44 15.44 16.56
C GLY A 9 -11.41 16.31 15.77
N VAL A 10 -11.23 16.45 14.45
CA VAL A 10 -12.20 17.17 13.60
C VAL A 10 -13.43 16.30 13.37
N GLU A 11 -14.56 16.68 13.96
CA GLU A 11 -15.82 15.96 13.83
C GLU A 11 -16.48 16.22 12.47
N ASP A 12 -16.70 17.50 12.12
CA ASP A 12 -17.26 17.90 10.82
C ASP A 12 -16.15 18.16 9.80
N VAL A 13 -15.82 17.11 9.04
CA VAL A 13 -14.84 17.21 7.94
C VAL A 13 -15.41 17.98 6.74
N VAL A 14 -16.72 18.00 6.53
CA VAL A 14 -17.35 18.69 5.38
C VAL A 14 -17.39 20.19 5.61
N GLY A 15 -17.69 20.62 6.83
CA GLY A 15 -17.66 22.02 7.27
C GLY A 15 -16.25 22.54 7.58
N PHE A 16 -15.22 21.70 7.55
CA PHE A 16 -13.85 22.12 7.85
C PHE A 16 -13.37 23.26 6.94
N ASP A 17 -12.60 24.18 7.53
CA ASP A 17 -12.12 25.39 6.87
C ASP A 17 -10.84 25.10 6.07
N PHE A 18 -11.01 24.46 4.92
CA PHE A 18 -9.93 24.24 3.96
C PHE A 18 -9.60 25.55 3.22
N MET A 19 -8.30 25.84 3.01
CA MET A 19 -7.89 27.00 2.20
C MET A 19 -8.48 26.95 0.78
N ASP A 20 -8.38 25.78 0.14
CA ASP A 20 -9.09 25.44 -1.09
C ASP A 20 -9.99 24.23 -0.81
N ARG A 21 -11.29 24.45 -0.74
CA ARG A 21 -12.23 23.39 -0.35
C ARG A 21 -12.33 22.32 -1.44
N PRO A 22 -12.04 21.04 -1.12
CA PRO A 22 -12.25 19.95 -2.07
C PRO A 22 -13.75 19.73 -2.32
N PRO A 23 -14.14 19.08 -3.44
CA PRO A 23 -15.53 18.75 -3.69
C PRO A 23 -16.12 17.91 -2.55
N THR A 24 -17.32 18.27 -2.09
CA THR A 24 -18.02 17.55 -1.02
C THR A 24 -18.15 16.05 -1.34
N ALA A 25 -18.41 15.71 -2.61
CA ALA A 25 -18.48 14.33 -3.06
C ALA A 25 -17.19 13.55 -2.75
N SER A 26 -16.01 14.15 -2.93
CA SER A 26 -14.72 13.52 -2.63
C SER A 26 -14.53 13.29 -1.13
N LEU A 27 -14.95 14.24 -0.29
CA LEU A 27 -14.93 14.08 1.17
C LEU A 27 -15.85 12.95 1.64
N LEU A 28 -17.06 12.87 1.08
CA LEU A 28 -18.01 11.80 1.39
C LEU A 28 -17.48 10.43 0.97
N ARG A 29 -16.93 10.30 -0.24
CA ARG A 29 -16.30 9.04 -0.69
C ARG A 29 -15.14 8.61 0.22
N ALA A 30 -14.33 9.56 0.69
CA ALA A 30 -13.26 9.26 1.63
C ALA A 30 -13.79 8.79 3.00
N LEU A 31 -14.85 9.40 3.52
CA LEU A 31 -15.51 8.97 4.75
C LEU A 31 -16.12 7.56 4.61
N GLU A 32 -16.79 7.28 3.48
CA GLU A 32 -17.35 5.96 3.17
C GLU A 32 -16.27 4.89 3.09
N LEU A 33 -15.13 5.17 2.45
CA LEU A 33 -13.99 4.25 2.42
C LEU A 33 -13.45 3.98 3.83
N LEU A 34 -13.27 5.02 4.65
CA LEU A 34 -12.78 4.87 6.02
C LEU A 34 -13.76 4.10 6.91
N TYR A 35 -15.06 4.30 6.71
CA TYR A 35 -16.10 3.50 7.36
C TYR A 35 -16.02 2.02 6.92
N ALA A 36 -15.90 1.76 5.62
CA ALA A 36 -15.75 0.40 5.08
C ALA A 36 -14.49 -0.32 5.57
N LEU A 37 -13.39 0.41 5.79
CA LEU A 37 -12.15 -0.12 6.38
C LEU A 37 -12.24 -0.33 7.90
N GLY A 38 -13.30 0.19 8.54
CA GLY A 38 -13.50 0.19 9.99
C GLY A 38 -12.66 1.24 10.72
N ALA A 39 -12.06 2.20 10.02
CA ALA A 39 -11.27 3.27 10.61
C ALA A 39 -12.15 4.34 11.29
N VAL A 40 -13.40 4.46 10.86
CA VAL A 40 -14.42 5.36 11.39
C VAL A 40 -15.65 4.54 11.80
N GLY A 41 -16.21 4.81 12.97
CA GLY A 41 -17.41 4.15 13.49
C GLY A 41 -18.71 4.66 12.86
N PRO A 42 -19.86 4.03 13.18
CA PRO A 42 -21.18 4.47 12.70
C PRO A 42 -21.59 5.87 13.18
N ASP A 43 -21.00 6.31 14.29
CA ASP A 43 -21.13 7.64 14.87
C ASP A 43 -20.29 8.70 14.13
N GLY A 44 -19.47 8.29 13.17
CA GLY A 44 -18.58 9.18 12.43
C GLY A 44 -17.30 9.54 13.18
N HIS A 45 -17.03 8.93 14.34
CA HIS A 45 -15.81 9.13 15.11
C HIS A 45 -14.72 8.14 14.71
N LEU A 46 -13.47 8.49 14.97
CA LEU A 46 -12.34 7.58 14.74
C LEU A 46 -12.49 6.34 15.61
N SER A 47 -12.38 5.15 15.02
CA SER A 47 -12.49 3.91 15.78
C SER A 47 -11.24 3.65 16.62
N HIS A 48 -11.43 3.06 17.79
CA HIS A 48 -10.35 2.64 18.69
C HIS A 48 -10.38 1.12 18.93
N PRO A 49 -9.24 0.41 18.85
CA PRO A 49 -7.90 0.93 18.55
C PRO A 49 -7.59 1.06 17.05
N LEU A 50 -8.40 0.47 16.16
CA LEU A 50 -8.09 0.30 14.74
C LEU A 50 -7.81 1.62 14.00
N GLY A 51 -8.76 2.56 14.00
CA GLY A 51 -8.62 3.84 13.30
C GLY A 51 -7.44 4.67 13.83
N ALA A 52 -7.22 4.64 15.16
CA ALA A 52 -6.07 5.28 15.78
C ALA A 52 -4.73 4.65 15.36
N HIS A 53 -4.65 3.34 15.21
CA HIS A 53 -3.46 2.66 14.69
C HIS A 53 -3.24 2.96 13.22
N MET A 54 -4.30 2.94 12.40
CA MET A 54 -4.24 3.28 10.97
C MET A 54 -3.70 4.71 10.77
N ALA A 55 -4.14 5.67 11.59
CA ALA A 55 -3.71 7.06 11.51
C ALA A 55 -2.22 7.27 11.83
N ARG A 56 -1.56 6.33 12.54
CA ARG A 56 -0.14 6.41 12.88
C ARG A 56 0.79 5.91 11.77
N LEU A 57 0.27 5.14 10.81
CA LEU A 57 1.08 4.58 9.74
C LEU A 57 1.20 5.58 8.58
N PRO A 58 2.41 5.86 8.06
CA PRO A 58 2.62 6.81 6.97
C PRO A 58 2.34 6.17 5.60
N VAL A 59 1.21 5.48 5.47
CA VAL A 59 0.78 4.79 4.24
C VAL A 59 -0.70 5.06 3.98
N ASP A 60 -1.17 4.75 2.78
CA ASP A 60 -2.59 4.85 2.47
C ASP A 60 -3.46 3.99 3.42
N PRO A 61 -4.69 4.44 3.74
CA PRO A 61 -5.56 3.74 4.68
C PRO A 61 -5.78 2.25 4.33
N MET A 62 -5.87 1.91 3.04
CA MET A 62 -6.02 0.52 2.60
C MET A 62 -4.80 -0.32 2.98
N PHE A 63 -3.58 0.20 2.75
CA PHE A 63 -2.35 -0.50 3.14
C PHE A 63 -2.18 -0.56 4.66
N SER A 64 -2.56 0.50 5.38
CA SER A 64 -2.54 0.49 6.85
C SER A 64 -3.41 -0.65 7.41
N LYS A 65 -4.58 -0.90 6.81
CA LYS A 65 -5.47 -2.00 7.21
C LYS A 65 -4.86 -3.36 6.91
N VAL A 66 -4.24 -3.54 5.74
CA VAL A 66 -3.53 -4.77 5.37
C VAL A 66 -2.40 -5.07 6.36
N LEU A 67 -1.57 -4.08 6.67
CA LEU A 67 -0.45 -4.25 7.60
C LEU A 67 -0.94 -4.60 9.02
N LEU A 68 -1.97 -3.94 9.53
CA LEU A 68 -2.52 -4.25 10.85
C LEU A 68 -3.10 -5.67 10.91
N LEU A 69 -3.89 -6.07 9.91
CA LEU A 69 -4.47 -7.42 9.85
C LEU A 69 -3.40 -8.51 9.63
N SER A 70 -2.31 -8.20 8.94
CA SER A 70 -1.22 -9.15 8.71
C SER A 70 -0.56 -9.63 10.01
N GLY A 71 -0.62 -8.82 11.07
CA GLY A 71 -0.18 -9.20 12.42
C GLY A 71 -1.04 -10.30 13.04
N GLU A 72 -2.36 -10.23 12.83
CA GLU A 72 -3.30 -11.24 13.32
C GLU A 72 -3.22 -12.52 12.47
N MET A 73 -2.93 -12.39 11.18
CA MET A 73 -2.84 -13.49 10.23
C MET A 73 -1.46 -14.17 10.18
N GLY A 74 -0.45 -13.62 10.86
CA GLY A 74 0.90 -14.19 10.91
C GLY A 74 1.72 -14.04 9.62
N CYS A 75 1.37 -13.08 8.75
CA CYS A 75 2.03 -12.83 7.45
C CYS A 75 2.58 -11.40 7.31
N CYS A 76 3.11 -10.86 8.42
CA CYS A 76 3.62 -9.48 8.46
C CYS A 76 4.75 -9.22 7.47
N GLU A 77 5.71 -10.14 7.36
CA GLU A 77 6.88 -9.95 6.51
C GLU A 77 6.49 -9.91 5.03
N GLU A 78 5.60 -10.79 4.62
CA GLU A 78 5.06 -10.84 3.26
C GLU A 78 4.21 -9.61 2.96
N ALA A 79 3.33 -9.22 3.89
CA ALA A 79 2.50 -8.02 3.72
C ALA A 79 3.35 -6.75 3.61
N LEU A 80 4.40 -6.62 4.42
CA LEU A 80 5.37 -5.52 4.32
C LEU A 80 6.10 -5.53 2.99
N GLY A 81 6.53 -6.71 2.52
CA GLY A 81 7.15 -6.86 1.20
C GLY A 81 6.22 -6.40 0.07
N VAL A 82 4.97 -6.86 0.06
CA VAL A 82 3.98 -6.47 -0.95
C VAL A 82 3.66 -4.99 -0.89
N VAL A 83 3.37 -4.43 0.29
CA VAL A 83 3.07 -3.00 0.45
C VAL A 83 4.26 -2.15 0.00
N SER A 84 5.49 -2.57 0.32
CA SER A 84 6.71 -1.87 -0.11
C SER A 84 6.85 -1.86 -1.64
N MET A 85 6.63 -3.01 -2.29
CA MET A 85 6.73 -3.14 -3.74
C MET A 85 5.65 -2.35 -4.48
N VAL A 86 4.42 -2.32 -3.94
CA VAL A 86 3.29 -1.57 -4.53
C VAL A 86 3.44 -0.07 -4.31
N SER A 87 4.08 0.35 -3.22
CA SER A 87 4.31 1.76 -2.92
C SER A 87 5.49 2.36 -3.70
N ALA A 88 6.33 1.52 -4.30
CA ALA A 88 7.40 1.94 -5.19
C ALA A 88 6.88 2.18 -6.62
N GLU A 89 7.67 2.85 -7.45
CA GLU A 89 7.44 2.89 -8.89
C GLU A 89 7.53 1.47 -9.50
N ASN A 90 7.04 1.31 -10.73
CA ASN A 90 7.09 0.01 -11.41
C ASN A 90 8.53 -0.55 -11.44
N VAL A 91 8.74 -1.61 -10.68
CA VAL A 91 10.05 -2.24 -10.50
C VAL A 91 10.56 -2.94 -11.75
N PHE A 92 9.67 -3.20 -12.71
CA PHE A 92 10.03 -3.95 -13.90
C PHE A 92 10.29 -3.04 -15.10
N PHE A 93 11.48 -3.18 -15.68
CA PHE A 93 11.91 -2.41 -16.84
C PHE A 93 11.85 -3.23 -18.13
N THR A 94 11.48 -2.60 -19.25
CA THR A 94 11.49 -3.24 -20.57
C THR A 94 12.33 -2.39 -21.53
N PRO A 95 13.60 -2.76 -21.78
CA PRO A 95 14.47 -2.01 -22.69
C PRO A 95 13.96 -2.07 -24.14
N ARG A 96 14.20 -0.99 -24.91
CA ARG A 96 13.87 -0.94 -26.34
C ARG A 96 14.62 -2.04 -27.09
N GLY A 97 13.89 -2.81 -27.90
CA GLY A 97 14.44 -3.93 -28.67
C GLY A 97 14.72 -5.22 -27.89
N LYS A 98 14.43 -5.26 -26.58
CA LYS A 98 14.65 -6.43 -25.70
C LYS A 98 13.36 -6.87 -25.00
N ALA A 99 12.22 -6.72 -25.66
CA ALA A 99 10.92 -7.05 -25.07
C ALA A 99 10.79 -8.55 -24.72
N GLU A 100 11.29 -9.44 -25.57
CA GLU A 100 11.27 -10.89 -25.33
C GLU A 100 12.15 -11.29 -24.14
N GLU A 101 13.37 -10.76 -24.04
CA GLU A 101 14.28 -11.00 -22.91
C GLU A 101 13.65 -10.54 -21.59
N ALA A 102 13.06 -9.34 -21.57
CA ALA A 102 12.40 -8.80 -20.39
C ALA A 102 11.14 -9.60 -19.99
N ALA A 103 10.37 -10.08 -20.97
CA ALA A 103 9.22 -10.93 -20.71
C ALA A 103 9.63 -12.29 -20.12
N GLU A 104 10.70 -12.89 -20.63
CA GLU A 104 11.22 -14.16 -20.13
C GLU A 104 11.79 -14.01 -18.70
N ALA A 105 12.50 -12.91 -18.41
CA ALA A 105 12.96 -12.59 -17.06
C ALA A 105 11.79 -12.45 -16.07
N ARG A 106 10.76 -11.68 -16.44
CA ARG A 106 9.52 -11.53 -15.65
C ARG A 106 8.82 -12.87 -15.43
N LYS A 107 8.75 -13.72 -16.46
CA LYS A 107 8.03 -15.00 -16.41
C LYS A 107 8.61 -15.96 -15.36
N ARG A 108 9.88 -15.84 -15.01
CA ARG A 108 10.52 -16.63 -13.94
C ARG A 108 9.90 -16.39 -12.56
N PHE A 109 9.34 -15.20 -12.34
CA PHE A 109 8.66 -14.82 -11.10
C PHE A 109 7.13 -14.83 -11.25
N ALA A 110 6.61 -15.28 -12.40
CA ALA A 110 5.18 -15.33 -12.62
C ALA A 110 4.53 -16.29 -11.63
N CYS A 111 3.54 -15.79 -10.91
CA CYS A 111 2.83 -16.55 -9.91
C CYS A 111 1.35 -16.71 -10.32
N PRO A 112 0.81 -17.95 -10.35
CA PRO A 112 -0.61 -18.17 -10.66
C PRO A 112 -1.57 -17.46 -9.70
N PHE A 113 -1.09 -17.11 -8.50
CA PHE A 113 -1.87 -16.43 -7.47
C PHE A 113 -1.97 -14.90 -7.67
N GLY A 114 -1.29 -14.34 -8.67
CA GLY A 114 -1.43 -12.95 -9.10
C GLY A 114 -0.20 -12.08 -8.89
N ASP A 115 -0.32 -10.81 -9.31
CA ASP A 115 0.79 -9.87 -9.43
C ASP A 115 1.42 -9.48 -8.08
N HIS A 116 0.62 -9.38 -7.01
CA HIS A 116 1.16 -9.10 -5.68
C HIS A 116 2.10 -10.21 -5.19
N THR A 117 1.75 -11.47 -5.46
CA THR A 117 2.59 -12.62 -5.10
C THR A 117 3.84 -12.68 -5.99
N MET A 118 3.72 -12.33 -7.27
CA MET A 118 4.87 -12.18 -8.16
C MET A 118 5.82 -11.09 -7.65
N MET A 119 5.32 -9.92 -7.26
CA MET A 119 6.14 -8.85 -6.68
C MET A 119 6.83 -9.28 -5.38
N LEU A 120 6.14 -10.05 -4.53
CA LEU A 120 6.74 -10.61 -3.33
C LEU A 120 7.89 -11.58 -3.65
N GLN A 121 7.70 -12.46 -4.64
CA GLN A 121 8.77 -13.38 -5.09
C GLN A 121 9.99 -12.64 -5.60
N VAL A 122 9.79 -11.57 -6.40
CA VAL A 122 10.89 -10.71 -6.87
C VAL A 122 11.62 -10.06 -5.69
N PHE A 123 10.89 -9.52 -4.72
CA PHE A 123 11.47 -8.88 -3.54
C PHE A 123 12.29 -9.86 -2.70
N GLN A 124 11.75 -11.06 -2.45
CA GLN A 124 12.44 -12.12 -1.71
C GLN A 124 13.71 -12.58 -2.44
N ALA A 125 13.64 -12.82 -3.74
CA ALA A 125 14.79 -13.19 -4.55
C ALA A 125 15.87 -12.10 -4.54
N TRP A 126 15.49 -10.82 -4.59
CA TRP A 126 16.42 -9.70 -4.49
C TRP A 126 17.08 -9.61 -3.10
N MET A 127 16.33 -9.91 -2.04
CA MET A 127 16.83 -9.87 -0.67
C MET A 127 17.88 -10.94 -0.39
N GLU A 128 17.76 -12.13 -1.00
CA GLU A 128 18.74 -13.23 -0.92
C GLU A 128 20.07 -12.91 -1.62
N VAL A 129 20.07 -11.98 -2.58
CA VAL A 129 21.29 -11.59 -3.31
C VAL A 129 22.20 -10.74 -2.41
N PRO A 130 23.52 -11.04 -2.34
CA PRO A 130 24.48 -10.22 -1.60
C PRO A 130 24.44 -8.76 -2.05
N ALA A 131 24.52 -7.81 -1.09
CA ALA A 131 24.33 -6.38 -1.35
C ALA A 131 25.19 -5.84 -2.51
N ARG A 132 26.44 -6.32 -2.64
CA ARG A 132 27.37 -5.93 -3.72
C ARG A 132 26.95 -6.40 -5.13
N GLU A 133 26.11 -7.43 -5.21
CA GLU A 133 25.68 -8.08 -6.46
C GLU A 133 24.26 -7.67 -6.88
N ARG A 134 23.47 -7.07 -5.97
CA ARG A 134 22.08 -6.65 -6.24
C ARG A 134 21.94 -5.75 -7.47
N GLY A 135 22.83 -4.79 -7.65
CA GLY A 135 22.79 -3.90 -8.82
C GLY A 135 23.04 -4.61 -10.15
N ARG A 136 23.81 -5.71 -10.14
CA ARG A 136 23.95 -6.58 -11.32
C ARG A 136 22.72 -7.45 -11.50
N TRP A 137 22.20 -8.02 -10.41
CA TRP A 137 21.01 -8.85 -10.46
C TRP A 137 19.80 -8.14 -11.06
N CYS A 138 19.55 -6.88 -10.70
CA CYS A 138 18.46 -6.05 -11.27
C CYS A 138 18.66 -5.67 -12.75
N ARG A 139 19.87 -5.84 -13.30
CA ARG A 139 20.09 -5.67 -14.75
C ARG A 139 19.83 -6.95 -15.52
N ASP A 140 20.03 -8.09 -14.85
CA ASP A 140 19.91 -9.42 -15.43
C ASP A 140 18.47 -9.97 -15.30
N HIS A 141 17.64 -9.41 -14.42
CA HIS A 141 16.26 -9.81 -14.10
C HIS A 141 15.33 -8.58 -14.09
#